data_AF-A0A0M2NI00-F1
#
_entry.id   AF-A0A0M2NI00-F1
#
_cell.length_a   1.000
_cell.length_b   1.000
_cell.length_c   1.000
_cell.angle_alpha   90.00
_cell.angle_beta   90.00
_cell.angle_gamma   90.00
#
_symmetry.space_group_name_H-M   'P 1'
#
loop_
_entity.id
_entity.type
_entity.pdbx_description
1 polymer ?
#
loop_
_entity_poly.entity_id
_entity_poly.type
_entity_poly.pdbx_seq_one_letter_code
_entity_poly.pdbx_strand_id
1 'polypeptide(L)' 'MSVDYVIVSKPDYITLTCPHCDEELEINFREIDFNTDYWDDGAWVTCPYCEQEIELGDYEYE' A
#
# COMPACT_ATOMS: atom_id res chain seq x y z
N MET A 1 -20.14 28.24 -19.71
CA MET A 1 -18.68 28.28 -19.52
C MET A 1 -18.32 27.09 -18.66
N SER A 2 -17.40 26.25 -19.14
CA SER A 2 -16.79 25.16 -18.39
C SER A 2 -15.41 25.58 -17.91
N VAL A 3 -14.93 24.98 -16.83
CA VAL A 3 -13.60 25.23 -16.24
C VAL A 3 -12.81 23.94 -16.25
N ASP A 4 -11.51 24.03 -16.41
CA ASP A 4 -10.60 22.91 -16.22
C ASP A 4 -10.46 22.60 -14.72
N TYR A 5 -10.43 21.32 -14.38
CA TYR A 5 -10.21 20.84 -13.02
C TYR A 5 -9.24 19.67 -13.04
N VAL A 6 -8.55 19.47 -11.92
CA VAL A 6 -7.62 18.36 -11.71
C VAL A 6 -8.23 17.43 -10.67
N ILE A 7 -8.30 16.15 -11.00
CA ILE A 7 -8.62 15.10 -10.04
C ILE A 7 -7.28 14.64 -9.44
N VAL A 8 -7.15 14.79 -8.12
CA VAL A 8 -6.04 14.21 -7.37
C VAL A 8 -6.54 12.89 -6.79
N SER A 9 -6.19 11.78 -7.45
CA SER A 9 -6.41 10.43 -6.95
C SER A 9 -5.25 10.03 -6.04
N LYS A 10 -5.58 9.41 -4.91
CA LYS A 10 -4.62 8.79 -4.02
C LYS A 10 -5.11 7.38 -3.68
N PRO A 11 -4.21 6.40 -3.53
CA PRO A 11 -4.59 5.08 -3.07
C PRO A 11 -5.21 5.16 -1.67
N ASP A 12 -6.26 4.37 -1.44
CA ASP A 12 -6.99 4.34 -0.18
C ASP A 12 -6.51 3.19 0.72
N TYR A 13 -6.32 2.01 0.14
CA TYR A 13 -5.80 0.81 0.79
C TYR A 13 -4.96 -0.01 -0.20
N ILE A 14 -4.12 -0.90 0.33
CA ILE A 14 -3.47 -1.96 -0.42
C ILE A 14 -4.03 -3.31 0.02
N THR A 15 -4.12 -4.23 -0.94
CA THR A 15 -4.43 -5.63 -0.68
C THR A 15 -3.23 -6.48 -1.03
N LEU A 16 -2.79 -7.32 -0.10
CA LEU A 16 -1.68 -8.24 -0.31
C LEU A 16 -1.92 -9.55 0.42
N THR A 17 -1.34 -10.63 -0.10
CA THR A 17 -1.35 -11.93 0.57
C THR A 17 -0.05 -12.09 1.34
N CYS A 18 -0.13 -12.39 2.64
CA CYS A 18 1.07 -12.60 3.45
C CYS A 18 1.78 -13.90 3.01
N PRO A 19 3.09 -13.85 2.68
CA PRO A 19 3.84 -15.04 2.28
C PRO A 19 4.14 -16.01 3.44
N HIS A 20 3.84 -15.63 4.69
CA HIS A 20 4.12 -16.43 5.88
C HIS A 20 2.91 -17.22 6.39
N CYS A 21 1.70 -16.66 6.28
CA CYS A 21 0.47 -17.28 6.77
C CYS A 21 -0.60 -17.47 5.69
N ASP A 22 -0.34 -17.05 4.44
CA ASP A 22 -1.27 -17.11 3.30
C ASP A 22 -2.59 -16.36 3.52
N GLU A 23 -2.68 -15.52 4.55
CA GLU A 23 -3.84 -14.67 4.80
C GLU A 23 -3.82 -13.44 3.90
N GLU A 24 -5.00 -12.98 3.49
CA GLU A 24 -5.18 -11.73 2.75
C GLU A 24 -5.30 -10.56 3.73
N LEU A 25 -4.55 -9.49 3.45
CA LEU A 25 -4.49 -8.29 4.26
C LEU A 25 -4.98 -7.12 3.44
N GLU A 26 -5.85 -6.33 4.06
CA GLU A 26 -6.19 -4.99 3.61
C GLU A 26 -5.58 -3.99 4.59
N ILE A 27 -4.65 -3.16 4.11
CA ILE A 27 -3.94 -2.19 4.93
C ILE A 27 -4.23 -0.80 4.37
N ASN A 28 -4.62 0.13 5.23
CA ASN A 28 -4.87 1.49 4.79
C ASN A 28 -3.56 2.11 4.30
N PHE A 29 -3.59 2.75 3.13
CA PHE A 29 -2.37 3.29 2.53
C PHE A 29 -1.68 4.34 3.43
N ARG A 30 -2.45 5.00 4.31
CA ARG A 30 -1.92 5.99 5.26
C ARG A 30 -1.19 5.38 6.45
N GLU A 31 -1.37 4.10 6.71
CA GLU A 31 -0.76 3.38 7.84
C GLU A 31 0.54 2.68 7.44
N ILE A 32 0.88 2.72 6.15
CA ILE A 32 2.12 2.15 5.62
C ILE A 32 3.26 3.12 5.88
N ASP A 33 4.33 2.62 6.50
CA ASP A 33 5.57 3.36 6.69
C ASP A 33 6.42 3.19 5.41
N PHE A 34 6.32 4.17 4.52
CA PHE A 34 7.13 4.21 3.29
C PHE A 34 8.54 4.70 3.63
N ASN A 35 9.55 4.09 3.00
CA ASN A 35 10.94 4.52 3.19
C ASN A 35 11.19 5.96 2.69
N THR A 36 10.36 6.46 1.77
CA THR A 36 10.45 7.82 1.23
C THR A 36 9.07 8.45 1.03
N ASP A 37 9.04 9.75 0.65
CA ASP A 37 7.82 10.44 0.19
C ASP A 37 7.20 9.84 -1.09
N TYR A 38 7.86 8.85 -1.70
CA TYR A 38 7.40 8.17 -2.91
C TYR A 38 7.28 6.65 -2.67
N TRP A 39 6.09 6.15 -2.94
CA TRP A 39 5.63 4.78 -2.73
C TRP A 39 6.35 3.71 -3.57
N ASP A 40 7.20 4.13 -4.51
CA ASP A 40 8.05 3.27 -5.35
C ASP A 40 9.36 2.84 -4.70
N ASP A 41 9.76 3.50 -3.61
CA ASP A 41 11.02 3.21 -2.91
C ASP A 41 10.90 2.01 -1.94
N GLY A 42 9.78 1.28 -2.02
CA GLY A 42 9.47 0.17 -1.15
C GLY A 42 8.95 0.60 0.23
N ALA A 43 8.22 -0.31 0.86
CA ALA A 43 7.63 -0.09 2.17
C ALA A 43 7.58 -1.38 2.98
N TRP A 44 7.40 -1.25 4.29
CA TRP A 44 7.30 -2.39 5.18
C TRP A 44 5.94 -2.39 5.86
N VAL A 45 5.31 -3.56 5.92
CA VAL A 45 4.05 -3.74 6.63
C VAL A 45 4.15 -4.95 7.55
N THR A 46 3.66 -4.80 8.78
CA THR A 46 3.57 -5.92 9.72
C THR A 46 2.24 -6.63 9.53
N CYS A 47 2.29 -7.94 9.32
CA CYS A 47 1.07 -8.75 9.27
C CYS A 47 0.40 -8.79 10.65
N PRO A 48 -0.89 -8.42 10.80
CA PRO A 48 -1.59 -8.47 12.08
C PRO A 48 -1.91 -9.90 12.55
N TYR A 49 -1.77 -10.91 11.66
CA TYR A 49 -2.07 -12.30 11.97
C TYR A 49 -0.85 -13.10 12.45
N CYS A 50 0.28 -12.96 11.75
CA CYS A 50 1.51 -13.69 12.08
C CYS A 50 2.59 -12.80 12.70
N GLU A 51 2.33 -11.49 12.84
CA GLU A 51 3.24 -10.48 13.41
C GLU A 51 4.59 -10.41 12.67
N GLN A 52 4.64 -10.95 11.45
CA GLN A 52 5.83 -10.97 10.60
C GLN A 52 5.86 -9.73 9.71
N GLU A 53 7.05 -9.15 9.51
CA GLU A 53 7.28 -8.06 8.58
C GLU A 53 7.27 -8.55 7.13
N ILE A 54 6.57 -7.82 6.27
CA ILE A 54 6.45 -8.06 4.84
C ILE A 54 7.04 -6.85 4.12
N GLU A 55 8.01 -7.11 3.25
CA GLU A 55 8.57 -6.10 2.35
C GLU A 55 7.64 -5.94 1.13
N LEU A 56 7.16 -4.72 0.91
CA LEU A 56 6.43 -4.33 -0.29
C LEU A 56 7.44 -4.03 -1.39
N GLY A 57 7.48 -4.88 -2.42
CA GLY A 57 8.28 -4.70 -3.63
C GLY A 57 7.50 -4.00 -4.74
N ASP A 58 7.54 -4.54 -5.96
CA ASP A 58 6.77 -4.03 -7.10
C ASP A 58 5.26 -4.05 -6.82
N TYR A 59 4.57 -2.96 -7.18
CA TYR A 59 3.11 -2.83 -7.12
C TYR A 59 2.53 -2.72 -8.53
N GLU A 60 1.30 -3.20 -8.73
CA GLU A 60 0.50 -2.87 -9.90
C GLU A 60 -0.54 -1.81 -9.49
N TYR A 61 -0.63 -0.72 -10.27
CA TYR A 61 -1.60 0.35 -10.06
C TYR A 61 -2.68 0.28 -11.14
N GLU A 62 -3.89 -0.17 -10.76
CA GLU A 62 -5.08 -0.21 -11.63
C GLU A 62 -5.98 1.02 -11.47
#